data_AF-A0A821VJK0-F1
#
_entry.id   AF-A0A821VJK0-F1
#
_cell.length_a   1.000
_cell.length_b   1.000
_cell.length_c   1.000
_cell.angle_alpha   90.00
_cell.angle_beta   90.00
_cell.angle_gamma   90.00
#
_symmetry.space_group_name_H-M   'P 1'
#
loop_
_entity.id
_entity.type
_entity.pdbx_description
1 polymer ?
#
loop_
_entity_poly.entity_id
_entity_poly.type
_entity_poly.pdbx_seq_one_letter_code
_entity_poly.pdbx_strand_id
1 'polypeptide(L)'
;MGKKPVDSSVRPQAVALPYAGLNQTQIARQRNISRHCVENAIKKYKKTGQYNDFLRTGRPKRIPSCGVRHLKRLVKDDRRISAAKITSDVNASLPKPVSTRTVRRYLRDHG
;
A
#
# COMPACT_ATOMS: atom_id res chain seq x y z
N MET A 1 7.89 -13.16 11.43
CA MET A 1 6.58 -12.66 11.89
C MET A 1 6.70 -11.18 12.22
N GLY A 2 5.97 -10.29 11.55
CA GLY A 2 6.06 -8.85 11.80
C GLY A 2 5.38 -8.46 13.12
N LYS A 3 5.93 -7.47 13.84
CA LYS A 3 5.29 -6.93 15.04
C LYS A 3 3.91 -6.34 14.68
N LYS A 4 2.90 -6.61 15.50
CA LYS A 4 1.56 -6.03 15.35
C LYS A 4 1.62 -4.52 15.57
N PRO A 5 0.83 -3.72 14.83
CA PRO A 5 0.74 -2.28 15.08
C PRO A 5 0.17 -2.04 16.48
N VAL A 6 0.57 -0.93 17.09
CA VAL A 6 0.00 -0.45 18.35
C VAL A 6 -1.46 -0.09 18.11
N ASP A 7 -2.30 -0.23 19.14
CA ASP A 7 -3.71 0.11 19.08
C ASP A 7 -3.95 1.52 18.50
N SER A 8 -5.02 1.64 17.73
CA SER A 8 -5.35 2.86 16.97
C SER A 8 -5.57 4.08 17.87
N SER A 9 -6.04 3.89 19.10
CA SER A 9 -6.31 4.98 20.05
C SER A 9 -5.04 5.54 20.72
N VAL A 10 -3.98 4.74 20.80
CA VAL A 10 -2.77 5.06 21.56
C VAL A 10 -1.91 6.10 20.85
N ARG A 11 -1.86 6.09 19.51
CA ARG A 11 -1.06 7.05 18.74
C ARG A 11 -1.61 8.48 18.78
N PRO A 12 -2.93 8.72 18.61
CA PRO A 12 -3.52 10.03 18.86
C PRO A 12 -3.21 10.55 20.26
N GLN A 13 -3.33 9.70 21.28
CA GLN A 13 -3.00 10.08 22.66
C GLN A 13 -1.53 10.44 22.82
N ALA A 14 -0.61 9.68 22.22
CA ALA A 14 0.82 9.97 22.24
C ALA A 14 1.17 11.31 21.57
N VAL A 15 0.36 11.77 20.62
CA VAL A 15 0.52 13.07 19.96
C VAL A 15 -0.18 14.20 20.72
N ALA A 16 -1.32 13.94 21.37
CA ALA A 16 -2.10 14.95 22.09
C ALA A 16 -1.51 15.31 23.46
N LEU A 17 -1.03 14.34 24.23
CA LEU A 17 -0.54 14.54 25.60
C LEU A 17 0.67 15.50 25.72
N PRO A 18 1.60 15.58 24.75
CA PRO A 18 2.63 16.63 24.75
C PRO A 18 2.06 18.06 24.73
N TYR A 19 0.92 18.29 24.08
CA TYR A 19 0.26 19.61 24.10
C TYR A 19 -0.38 19.92 25.46
N ALA A 20 -0.64 18.90 26.27
CA ALA A 20 -1.07 19.04 27.67
C ALA A 20 0.12 19.17 28.65
N GLY A 21 1.36 19.32 28.16
CA GLY A 21 2.55 19.53 28.99
C GLY A 21 3.21 18.26 29.53
N LEU A 22 2.79 17.07 29.07
CA LEU A 22 3.39 15.80 29.49
C LEU A 22 4.66 15.48 28.70
N ASN A 23 5.69 15.02 29.41
CA ASN A 23 6.93 14.55 28.79
C ASN A 23 6.76 13.16 28.16
N GLN A 24 7.56 12.86 27.12
CA GLN A 24 7.47 11.58 26.39
C GLN A 24 7.63 10.35 27.30
N THR A 25 8.48 10.43 28.33
CA THR A 25 8.68 9.36 29.31
C THR A 25 7.45 9.15 30.20
N GLN A 26 6.75 10.23 30.58
CA GLN A 26 5.51 10.15 31.35
C GLN A 26 4.39 9.52 30.51
N ILE A 27 4.28 9.94 29.25
CA ILE A 27 3.31 9.38 28.28
C ILE A 27 3.53 7.89 28.08
N ALA A 28 4.80 7.48 27.90
CA ALA A 28 5.19 6.09 27.73
C ALA A 28 4.77 5.23 28.93
N ARG A 29 5.00 5.72 30.16
CA ARG A 29 4.57 5.05 31.40
C ARG A 29 3.05 5.00 31.51
N GLN A 30 2.36 6.12 31.29
CA GLN A 30 0.90 6.23 31.41
C GLN A 30 0.16 5.33 30.41
N ARG A 31 0.70 5.16 29.20
CA ARG A 31 0.10 4.35 28.13
C ARG A 31 0.70 2.96 27.98
N ASN A 32 1.63 2.56 28.86
CA ASN A 32 2.32 1.28 28.82
C ASN A 32 2.92 0.94 27.44
N ILE A 33 3.55 1.94 26.81
CA ILE A 33 4.25 1.79 25.53
C ILE A 33 5.70 2.24 25.65
N SER A 34 6.55 1.82 24.71
CA SER A 34 7.93 2.28 24.72
C SER A 34 8.03 3.78 24.40
N ARG A 35 9.00 4.47 25.02
CA ARG A 35 9.34 5.87 24.72
C ARG A 35 9.58 6.08 23.22
N HIS A 36 10.24 5.11 22.58
CA HIS A 36 10.52 5.16 21.15
C HIS A 36 9.25 5.10 20.29
N CYS A 37 8.20 4.40 20.74
CA CYS A 37 6.90 4.43 20.06
C CYS A 37 6.26 5.83 20.12
N VAL A 38 6.32 6.49 21.28
CA VAL A 38 5.83 7.87 21.45
C VAL A 38 6.59 8.82 20.52
N GLU A 39 7.92 8.73 20.53
CA GLU A 39 8.79 9.56 19.68
C GLU A 39 8.47 9.38 18.18
N ASN A 40 8.33 8.13 17.72
CA ASN A 40 8.00 7.84 16.34
C ASN A 40 6.59 8.31 15.94
N ALA A 41 5.61 8.21 16.84
CA ALA A 41 4.26 8.73 16.61
C ALA A 41 4.28 10.25 16.42
N ILE A 42 4.99 10.98 17.29
CA ILE A 42 5.13 12.44 17.19
C ILE A 42 5.86 12.83 15.89
N LYS A 43 6.99 12.19 15.57
CA LYS A 43 7.75 12.46 14.33
C LYS A 43 6.89 12.23 13.08
N LYS A 44 6.14 11.13 13.04
CA LYS A 44 5.26 10.79 11.94
C LYS A 44 4.11 11.80 11.79
N TYR A 45 3.50 12.21 12.89
CA TYR A 45 2.44 13.22 12.86
C TYR A 45 2.96 14.56 12.34
N LYS A 46 4.13 15.02 12.81
CA LYS A 46 4.75 16.25 12.28
C LYS A 46 5.04 16.19 10.79
N LYS A 47 5.41 15.01 10.26
CA LYS A 47 5.72 14.82 8.84
C LYS A 47 4.47 14.72 7.95
N THR A 48 3.41 14.07 8.43
CA THR A 48 2.29 13.63 7.57
C THR A 48 0.91 14.12 8.01
N GLY A 49 0.78 14.69 9.21
CA GLY A 49 -0.48 15.13 9.81
C GLY A 49 -1.44 13.99 10.18
N GLN A 50 -1.03 12.73 10.01
CA GLN A 50 -1.87 11.56 10.23
C GLN A 50 -1.43 10.74 11.43
N TYR A 51 -2.40 10.26 12.20
CA TYR A 51 -2.20 9.37 13.34
C TYR A 51 -2.10 7.90 12.94
N ASN A 52 -2.87 7.52 11.91
CA ASN A 52 -3.04 6.13 11.47
C ASN A 52 -1.82 5.61 10.72
N ASP A 53 -1.62 4.29 10.76
CA ASP A 53 -0.65 3.64 9.88
C ASP A 53 -1.06 3.73 8.42
N PHE A 54 -0.06 3.97 7.58
CA PHE A 54 -0.25 3.89 6.14
C PHE A 54 -0.52 2.46 5.75
N LEU A 55 -1.45 2.29 4.81
CA LEU A 55 -1.65 1.02 4.15
C LEU A 55 -0.33 0.59 3.50
N ARG A 56 -0.02 -0.70 3.63
CA ARG A 56 1.14 -1.28 2.95
C ARG A 56 0.85 -1.27 1.45
N THR A 57 1.60 -0.47 0.70
CA THR A 57 1.44 -0.30 -0.75
C THR A 57 1.93 -1.51 -1.56
N GLY A 58 2.72 -2.40 -0.94
CA GLY A 58 3.27 -3.58 -1.59
C GLY A 58 4.21 -3.25 -2.75
N ARG A 59 4.67 -4.28 -3.46
CA ARG A 59 5.47 -4.10 -4.67
C ARG A 59 4.54 -3.63 -5.81
N PRO A 60 4.93 -2.62 -6.62
CA PRO A 60 4.15 -2.24 -7.78
C PRO A 60 3.93 -3.45 -8.70
N LYS A 61 2.72 -3.55 -9.27
CA LYS A 61 2.34 -4.65 -10.17
C LYS A 61 3.27 -4.64 -11.41
N ARG A 62 3.52 -5.83 -11.97
CA ARG A 62 4.34 -5.96 -13.20
C ARG A 62 3.73 -5.27 -14.41
N ILE A 63 2.40 -5.25 -14.51
CA ILE A 63 1.69 -4.53 -15.55
C ILE A 63 1.37 -3.13 -15.01
N PRO A 64 1.95 -2.05 -15.59
CA PRO A 64 1.63 -0.68 -15.22
C PRO A 64 0.20 -0.29 -15.64
N SER A 65 -0.30 0.84 -15.13
CA SER A 65 -1.66 1.31 -15.41
C SER A 65 -1.94 1.53 -16.90
N CYS A 66 -0.94 1.96 -17.69
CA CYS A 66 -1.05 2.07 -19.14
C CYS A 66 -1.26 0.70 -19.81
N GLY A 67 -0.43 -0.31 -19.47
CA GLY A 67 -0.57 -1.67 -19.99
C GLY A 67 -1.90 -2.31 -19.60
N VAL A 68 -2.41 -2.00 -18.40
CA VAL A 68 -3.75 -2.40 -17.97
C VAL A 68 -4.84 -1.82 -18.87
N ARG A 69 -4.78 -0.53 -19.20
CA ARG A 69 -5.77 0.10 -20.08
C ARG A 69 -5.75 -0.51 -21.47
N HIS A 70 -4.55 -0.78 -22.00
CA HIS A 70 -4.38 -1.44 -23.29
C HIS A 70 -4.99 -2.85 -23.28
N LEU A 71 -4.68 -3.65 -22.26
CA LEU A 71 -5.26 -4.99 -22.08
C LEU A 71 -6.80 -4.96 -21.97
N LYS A 72 -7.37 -4.00 -21.23
CA LYS A 72 -8.84 -3.84 -21.14
C LYS A 72 -9.48 -3.49 -22.48
N ARG A 73 -8.79 -2.72 -23.33
CA ARG A 73 -9.27 -2.37 -24.67
C ARG A 73 -9.30 -3.60 -25.57
N LEU A 74 -8.21 -4.36 -25.63
CA LEU A 74 -8.12 -5.59 -26.44
C LEU A 74 -9.26 -6.58 -26.13
N VAL A 75 -9.57 -6.78 -24.85
CA VAL A 75 -10.65 -7.68 -24.43
C VAL A 75 -12.05 -7.11 -24.71
N LYS A 76 -12.21 -5.79 -24.68
CA LYS A 76 -13.48 -5.14 -25.00
C LYS A 76 -13.78 -5.21 -26.50
N ASP A 77 -12.75 -5.05 -27.33
CA ASP A 77 -12.87 -5.08 -28.78
C ASP A 77 -13.11 -6.51 -29.30
N ASP A 78 -12.40 -7.51 -28.76
CA ASP A 78 -12.65 -8.93 -29.04
C ASP A 78 -12.68 -9.76 -27.75
N ARG A 79 -13.89 -10.18 -27.36
CA ARG A 79 -14.11 -10.98 -26.15
C ARG A 79 -13.62 -12.43 -26.26
N ARG A 80 -13.35 -12.92 -27.46
CA ARG A 80 -12.90 -14.31 -27.72
C ARG A 80 -11.40 -14.41 -27.96
N ILE A 81 -10.67 -13.30 -27.87
CA ILE A 81 -9.23 -13.26 -28.09
C ILE A 81 -8.48 -14.15 -27.10
N SER A 82 -7.51 -14.91 -27.61
CA SER A 82 -6.74 -15.84 -26.77
C SER A 82 -5.78 -15.10 -25.84
N ALA A 83 -5.59 -15.62 -24.63
CA ALA A 83 -4.66 -15.02 -23.67
C ALA A 83 -3.20 -14.95 -24.19
N ALA A 84 -2.81 -15.86 -25.10
CA ALA A 84 -1.50 -15.84 -25.73
C ALA A 84 -1.35 -14.62 -26.64
N LYS A 85 -2.37 -14.32 -27.46
CA LYS A 85 -2.38 -13.16 -28.35
C LYS A 85 -2.43 -11.84 -27.57
N ILE A 86 -3.26 -11.75 -26.52
CA ILE A 86 -3.24 -10.59 -25.61
C ILE A 86 -1.83 -10.37 -25.04
N THR A 87 -1.13 -11.46 -24.71
CA THR A 87 0.21 -11.37 -24.10
C THR A 87 1.24 -10.84 -25.10
N SER A 88 1.20 -11.26 -26.37
CA SER A 88 2.12 -10.70 -27.38
C SER A 88 1.89 -9.22 -27.58
N ASP A 89 0.63 -8.82 -27.72
CA ASP A 89 0.25 -7.43 -28.01
C ASP A 89 0.62 -6.50 -26.84
N VAL A 90 0.31 -6.93 -25.61
CA VAL A 90 0.68 -6.18 -24.41
C VAL A 90 2.19 -6.11 -24.25
N ASN A 91 2.92 -7.20 -24.48
CA ASN A 91 4.39 -7.22 -24.35
C ASN A 91 5.09 -6.31 -25.38
N ALA A 92 4.49 -6.07 -26.55
CA ALA A 92 5.04 -5.13 -27.53
C ALA A 92 5.15 -3.68 -26.99
N SER A 93 4.27 -3.31 -26.05
CA SER A 93 4.23 -1.98 -25.44
C SER A 93 4.91 -1.88 -24.06
N LEU A 94 5.33 -3.02 -23.49
CA LEU A 94 5.88 -3.06 -22.13
C LEU A 94 7.41 -3.07 -22.15
N PRO A 95 8.06 -2.31 -21.24
CA PRO A 95 9.52 -2.34 -21.10
C PRO A 95 10.05 -3.68 -20.56
N LYS A 96 9.18 -4.48 -19.93
CA LYS A 96 9.51 -5.80 -19.38
C LYS A 96 8.40 -6.80 -19.75
N PRO A 97 8.73 -7.91 -20.44
CA PRO A 97 7.72 -8.86 -20.86
C PRO A 97 7.08 -9.55 -19.65
N VAL A 98 5.79 -9.84 -19.76
CA VAL A 98 5.00 -10.59 -18.78
C VAL A 98 4.60 -11.95 -19.32
N SER A 99 4.41 -12.91 -18.42
CA SER A 99 3.94 -14.25 -18.78
C SER A 99 2.44 -14.25 -19.06
N THR A 100 2.00 -15.22 -19.88
CA THR A 100 0.57 -15.48 -20.13
C THR A 100 -0.20 -15.74 -18.85
N ARG A 101 0.42 -16.39 -17.85
CA ARG A 101 -0.16 -16.57 -16.51
C ARG A 101 -0.45 -15.25 -15.80
N THR A 102 0.43 -14.26 -15.95
CA THR A 102 0.24 -12.92 -15.36
C THR A 102 -0.96 -12.22 -15.99
N VAL A 103 -1.10 -12.32 -17.32
CA VAL A 103 -2.25 -11.79 -18.07
C VAL A 103 -3.55 -12.48 -17.65
N ARG A 104 -3.58 -13.81 -17.59
CA ARG A 104 -4.77 -14.56 -17.14
C ARG A 104 -5.17 -14.21 -15.71
N ARG A 105 -4.22 -14.10 -14.78
CA ARG A 105 -4.51 -13.68 -13.40
C ARG A 105 -5.13 -12.29 -13.37
N TYR A 106 -4.56 -11.37 -14.15
CA TYR A 106 -5.08 -10.01 -14.24
C TYR A 106 -6.52 -9.98 -14.77
N LEU A 107 -6.82 -10.75 -15.81
CA LEU A 107 -8.17 -10.87 -16.36
C LEU A 107 -9.17 -11.46 -15.37
N ARG A 108 -8.76 -12.38 -14.50
CA ARG A 108 -9.63 -12.91 -13.44
C ARG A 108 -9.88 -11.91 -12.32
N ASP A 109 -8.87 -11.12 -11.94
CA ASP A 109 -8.98 -10.15 -10.85
C ASP A 109 -9.77 -8.89 -11.25
N HIS A 110 -9.93 -8.62 -12.56
CA HIS A 110 -10.41 -7.33 -13.07
C HIS A 110 -11.40 -7.40 -14.24
N GLY A 111 -11.76 -8.60 -14.71
CA GLY A 111 -12.67 -8.87 -15.82
C GLY A 111 -14.01 -9.38 -15.37
#